data_AF-A0A2D4QI68-F1
#
_entry.id   AF-A0A2D4QI68-F1
#
_cell.length_a   1.000
_cell.length_b   1.000
_cell.length_c   1.000
_cell.angle_alpha   90.00
_cell.angle_beta   90.00
_cell.angle_gamma   90.00
#
_symmetry.space_group_name_H-M   'P 1'
#
loop_
_entity.id
_entity.type
_entity.pdbx_description
1 polymer ?
#
loop_
_entity_poly.entity_id
_entity_poly.type
_entity_poly.pdbx_seq_one_letter_code
_entity_poly.pdbx_strand_id
1 'polypeptide(L)'
;MYNESMERTRIRRRRPTATAVVVGTLAFLISAGLVGVPFAFAILWLKQVNPILSYVVTLGGGFAVVLAIMYVTVFLMEGFEKATGVSLRTRSSRQRS
;
A
#
# COMPACT_ATOMS: atom_id res chain seq x y z
N MET A 1 37.83 4.79 33.58
CA MET A 1 37.40 3.46 33.11
C MET A 1 35.99 3.25 33.64
N TYR A 2 34.88 3.31 32.90
CA TYR A 2 34.57 3.18 31.48
C TYR A 2 33.45 4.19 31.18
N ASN A 3 33.69 5.13 30.27
CA ASN A 3 32.65 5.87 29.57
C ASN A 3 32.42 5.16 28.22
N GLU A 4 31.28 5.44 27.58
CA GLU A 4 30.93 5.04 26.19
C GLU A 4 30.32 3.65 26.00
N SER A 5 28.98 3.57 25.99
CA SER A 5 28.26 2.66 25.07
C SER A 5 26.73 2.80 25.07
N MET A 6 26.13 3.73 25.84
CA MET A 6 24.73 4.11 25.62
C MET A 6 24.60 5.13 24.49
N GLU A 7 25.09 4.79 23.30
CA GLU A 7 24.77 5.53 22.08
C GLU A 7 23.33 5.18 21.70
N ARG A 8 22.38 5.91 22.30
CA ARG A 8 20.99 5.92 21.86
C ARG A 8 20.98 6.46 20.42
N THR A 9 21.03 5.56 19.44
CA THR A 9 20.73 5.85 18.04
C THR A 9 19.33 6.47 17.96
N ARG A 10 19.28 7.80 18.02
CA ARG A 10 18.08 8.56 17.68
C ARG A 10 17.83 8.29 16.20
N ILE A 11 16.88 7.41 15.91
CA ILE A 11 16.33 7.21 14.59
C ILE A 11 15.73 8.57 14.17
N ARG A 12 16.53 9.40 13.49
CA ARG A 12 16.03 10.61 12.81
C ARG A 12 15.04 10.11 11.77
N ARG A 13 13.74 10.16 12.10
CA ARG A 13 12.66 9.96 11.13
C ARG A 13 12.89 10.97 10.02
N ARG A 14 13.46 10.53 8.89
CA ARG A 14 13.47 11.35 7.68
C ARG A 14 12.01 11.58 7.34
N ARG A 15 11.60 12.86 7.30
CA ARG A 15 10.27 13.22 6.82
C ARG A 15 10.09 12.59 5.44
N PRO A 16 8.92 12.02 5.14
CA PRO A 16 8.66 11.49 3.80
C PRO A 16 8.93 12.61 2.80
N THR A 17 9.68 12.31 1.74
CA THR A 17 9.89 13.25 0.66
C THR A 17 8.52 13.56 0.05
N ALA A 18 8.26 14.83 -0.29
CA ALA A 18 6.98 15.22 -0.90
C ALA A 18 6.67 14.35 -2.15
N THR A 19 7.71 13.96 -2.89
CA THR A 19 7.62 13.04 -4.03
C THR A 19 7.10 11.65 -3.65
N ALA A 20 7.56 11.05 -2.54
CA ALA A 20 7.07 9.76 -2.07
C ALA A 20 5.60 9.81 -1.66
N VAL A 21 5.16 10.93 -1.06
CA VAL A 21 3.74 11.14 -0.71
C VAL A 21 2.89 11.27 -1.97
N VAL A 22 3.31 12.07 -2.94
CA VAL A 22 2.56 12.29 -4.18
C VAL A 22 2.46 11.01 -5.00
N VAL A 23 3.59 10.34 -5.26
CA VAL A 23 3.61 9.08 -6.01
C VAL A 23 2.82 8.00 -5.28
N GLY A 24 2.94 7.92 -3.96
CA GLY A 24 2.19 6.94 -3.19
C GLY A 24 0.69 7.17 -3.19
N THR A 25 0.26 8.44 -3.09
CA THR A 25 -1.15 8.80 -3.21
C THR A 25 -1.69 8.44 -4.60
N LEU A 26 -0.95 8.74 -5.67
CA LEU A 26 -1.34 8.39 -7.03
C LEU A 26 -1.42 6.88 -7.24
N ALA A 27 -0.43 6.12 -6.79
CA ALA A 27 -0.42 4.66 -6.88
C ALA A 27 -1.60 4.06 -6.12
N PHE A 28 -1.94 4.59 -4.94
CA PHE A 28 -3.10 4.16 -4.18
C PHE A 28 -4.42 4.44 -4.90
N LEU A 29 -4.59 5.65 -5.45
CA LEU A 29 -5.79 6.02 -6.21
C LEU A 29 -5.99 5.13 -7.44
N ILE A 30 -4.91 4.86 -8.18
CA ILE A 30 -4.93 3.96 -9.34
C ILE A 30 -5.31 2.54 -8.90
N SER A 31 -4.72 2.05 -7.82
CA SER A 31 -5.01 0.71 -7.28
C SER A 31 -6.46 0.58 -6.80
N ALA A 32 -6.96 1.60 -6.11
CA ALA A 32 -8.34 1.66 -5.66
C ALA A 32 -9.32 1.70 -6.85
N GLY A 33 -8.97 2.41 -7.93
CA GLY A 33 -9.74 2.42 -9.17
C GLY A 33 -9.76 1.04 -9.84
N LEU A 34 -8.59 0.42 -10.00
CA LEU A 34 -8.43 -0.87 -10.69
C LEU A 34 -9.12 -2.04 -9.98
N VAL A 35 -9.12 -2.05 -8.64
CA VAL A 35 -9.67 -3.17 -7.85
C VAL A 35 -11.04 -2.84 -7.28
N GLY A 36 -11.20 -1.64 -6.73
CA GLY A 36 -12.42 -1.23 -6.04
C GLY A 36 -13.61 -1.03 -6.99
N VAL A 37 -13.41 -0.44 -8.17
CA VAL A 37 -14.50 -0.21 -9.12
C VAL A 37 -15.09 -1.53 -9.65
N PRO A 38 -14.29 -2.49 -10.16
CA PRO A 38 -14.83 -3.77 -10.60
C PRO A 38 -15.49 -4.56 -9.46
N PHE A 39 -14.93 -4.51 -8.25
CA PHE A 39 -15.50 -5.20 -7.09
C PHE A 39 -16.87 -4.61 -6.71
N ALA A 40 -16.99 -3.29 -6.68
CA ALA A 40 -18.28 -2.63 -6.42
C ALA A 40 -19.31 -2.99 -7.50
N PHE A 41 -18.90 -3.02 -8.77
CA PHE A 41 -19.77 -3.41 -9.88
C PHE A 41 -20.22 -4.87 -9.76
N ALA A 42 -19.31 -5.78 -9.39
CA ALA A 42 -19.61 -7.19 -9.16
C ALA A 42 -20.60 -7.36 -8.00
N ILE A 43 -20.45 -6.62 -6.90
CA ILE A 43 -21.42 -6.65 -5.78
C ILE A 43 -22.80 -6.17 -6.22
N LEU A 44 -22.87 -5.05 -6.96
CA LEU A 44 -24.14 -4.50 -7.43
C LEU A 44 -24.86 -5.48 -8.36
N TRP A 45 -24.11 -6.12 -9.27
CA TRP A 45 -24.64 -7.15 -10.15
C TRP A 45 -25.11 -8.38 -9.35
N LEU A 46 -24.29 -8.87 -8.41
CA LEU A 46 -24.62 -10.02 -7.58
C LEU A 46 -25.84 -9.73 -6.69
N LYS A 47 -26.03 -8.48 -6.24
CA LYS A 47 -27.19 -8.06 -5.46
C LYS A 47 -28.50 -8.19 -6.25
N GLN A 48 -28.47 -7.97 -7.56
CA GLN A 48 -29.64 -8.17 -8.43
C GLN A 48 -29.97 -9.64 -8.63
N VAL A 49 -28.95 -10.50 -8.74
CA VAL A 49 -29.13 -11.94 -9.01
C VAL A 49 -29.43 -12.72 -7.73
N ASN A 50 -28.69 -12.46 -6.66
CA ASN A 50 -28.81 -13.14 -5.38
C ASN A 50 -28.38 -12.23 -4.20
N PRO A 51 -29.33 -11.58 -3.51
CA PRO A 51 -29.02 -10.61 -2.46
C PRO A 51 -28.33 -11.22 -1.24
N ILE A 52 -28.59 -12.49 -0.93
CA ILE A 52 -27.96 -13.20 0.20
C ILE A 52 -26.48 -13.43 -0.10
N LEU A 53 -26.18 -13.91 -1.31
CA LEU A 53 -24.80 -14.14 -1.74
C LEU A 53 -24.01 -12.83 -1.80
N SER A 54 -24.64 -11.74 -2.26
CA SER A 54 -24.05 -10.39 -2.24
C SER A 54 -23.62 -9.97 -0.82
N TYR A 55 -24.44 -10.24 0.19
CA TYR A 55 -24.11 -9.92 1.58
C TYR A 55 -22.90 -10.71 2.08
N VAL A 56 -22.83 -12.01 1.79
CA VAL A 56 -21.70 -12.88 2.15
C VAL A 56 -20.41 -12.42 1.46
N VAL A 57 -20.48 -12.13 0.16
CA VAL A 57 -19.34 -11.63 -0.62
C VAL A 57 -18.90 -10.25 -0.15
N THR A 58 -19.81 -9.39 0.28
CA THR A 58 -19.46 -8.06 0.81
C THR A 58 -18.70 -8.18 2.14
N LEU A 59 -19.17 -9.03 3.05
CA LEU A 59 -18.53 -9.25 4.35
C LEU A 59 -17.15 -9.89 4.25
N GLY A 60 -16.99 -10.92 3.41
CA GLY A 60 -15.71 -11.61 3.23
C GLY A 60 -14.77 -10.93 2.24
N GLY A 61 -15.33 -10.34 1.18
CA GLY A 61 -14.57 -9.78 0.06
C GLY A 61 -13.94 -8.42 0.37
N GLY A 62 -14.50 -7.63 1.28
CA GLY A 62 -13.94 -6.33 1.65
C GLY A 62 -12.49 -6.39 2.11
N PHE A 63 -12.14 -7.40 2.92
CA PHE A 63 -10.76 -7.60 3.38
C PHE A 63 -9.82 -8.00 2.23
N ALA A 64 -10.26 -8.93 1.38
CA ALA A 64 -9.49 -9.36 0.21
C ALA A 64 -9.22 -8.19 -0.76
N VAL A 65 -10.19 -7.28 -0.92
CA VAL A 65 -10.06 -6.09 -1.76
C VAL A 65 -9.05 -5.11 -1.18
N VAL A 66 -9.07 -4.87 0.13
CA VAL A 66 -8.05 -4.02 0.78
C VAL A 66 -6.65 -4.60 0.59
N LEU A 67 -6.48 -5.91 0.76
CA LEU A 67 -5.19 -6.57 0.52
C LEU A 67 -4.76 -6.46 -0.95
N ALA A 68 -5.68 -6.65 -1.90
CA ALA A 68 -5.40 -6.49 -3.33
C ALA A 68 -5.00 -5.05 -3.68
N ILE A 69 -5.69 -4.04 -3.13
CA ILE A 69 -5.33 -2.62 -3.32
C ILE A 69 -3.94 -2.35 -2.77
N MET A 70 -3.61 -2.83 -1.57
CA MET A 70 -2.27 -2.70 -1.00
C MET A 70 -1.21 -3.35 -1.88
N TYR A 71 -1.46 -4.58 -2.35
CA TYR A 71 -0.55 -5.31 -3.22
C TYR A 71 -0.28 -4.56 -4.53
N VAL A 72 -1.32 -4.10 -5.21
CA VAL A 72 -1.19 -3.33 -6.46
C VAL A 72 -0.48 -2.00 -6.21
N THR A 73 -0.75 -1.34 -5.08
CA THR A 73 -0.08 -0.09 -4.73
C THR A 73 1.43 -0.30 -4.56
N VAL A 74 1.83 -1.35 -3.83
CA VAL A 74 3.25 -1.71 -3.66
C VAL A 74 3.89 -2.07 -5.00
N PHE A 75 3.21 -2.84 -5.83
CA PHE A 75 3.69 -3.23 -7.16
C PHE A 75 3.92 -1.99 -8.06
N LEU A 76 2.99 -1.04 -8.07
CA LEU A 76 3.11 0.21 -8.82
C LEU A 76 4.24 1.08 -8.31
N MET A 77 4.41 1.18 -6.98
CA MET A 77 5.54 1.89 -6.38
C MET A 77 6.88 1.27 -6.78
N GLU A 78 7.01 -0.06 -6.70
CA GLU A 78 8.24 -0.76 -7.10
C GLU A 78 8.53 -0.61 -8.60
N GLY A 79 7.49 -0.64 -9.44
CA GLY A 79 7.59 -0.36 -10.87
C GLY A 79 8.09 1.07 -11.14
N PHE A 80 7.56 2.06 -10.42
CA PHE A 80 7.97 3.46 -10.53
C PHE A 80 9.42 3.68 -10.06
N GLU A 81 9.83 3.05 -8.95
CA GLU A 81 11.23 3.10 -8.47
C GLU A 81 12.20 2.53 -9.51
N LYS A 82 11.85 1.40 -10.15
CA LYS A 82 12.65 0.82 -11.23
C LYS A 82 12.72 1.70 -12.48
N ALA A 83 11.61 2.34 -12.85
CA ALA A 83 11.54 3.17 -14.04
C ALA A 83 12.29 4.51 -13.89
N THR A 84 12.26 5.11 -12.71
CA THR A 84 12.85 6.43 -12.46
C THR A 84 14.22 6.39 -11.78
N GLY A 85 14.61 5.25 -11.20
CA GLY A 85 15.83 5.13 -10.40
C GLY A 85 15.79 5.90 -9.07
N VAL A 86 14.66 6.54 -8.74
CA VAL A 86 14.48 7.32 -7.51
C VAL A 86 13.92 6.39 -6.42
N SER A 87 14.70 6.15 -5.37
CA SER A 87 14.25 5.43 -4.17
C SER A 87 13.22 6.27 -3.41
N LEU A 88 11.95 5.87 -3.46
CA LEU A 88 10.86 6.42 -2.65
C LEU A 88 10.80 5.76 -1.27
N ARG A 89 11.43 4.59 -1.12
CA ARG A 89 11.68 3.95 0.17
C ARG A 89 12.56 4.84 1.05
N THR A 90 12.04 5.21 2.21
CA THR A 90 12.86 5.58 3.37
C THR A 90 13.82 4.41 3.62
N ARG A 91 15.12 4.68 3.54
CA ARG A 91 16.25 3.74 3.62
C ARG A 91 16.39 3.05 4.99
N SER A 92 15.30 2.67 5.67
CA SER A 92 15.33 2.02 6.99
C SER A 92 15.41 0.50 6.93
N SER A 93 15.34 -0.12 5.73
CA SER A 93 15.44 -1.58 5.57
C SER A 93 16.77 -2.04 4.96
N ARG A 94 17.70 -1.14 4.61
CA ARG A 94 19.04 -1.50 4.07
C ARG A 94 20.11 -1.45 5.16
N GLN A 95 19.83 -2.01 6.32
CA GLN A 95 20.85 -2.25 7.35
C GLN A 95 20.57 -3.54 8.11
N ARG A 96 20.99 -4.64 7.47
CA ARG A 96 21.40 -5.97 7.98
C ARG A 96 21.58 -6.81 6.72
N SER A 97 22.75 -6.66 6.09
CA SER A 97 23.90 -7.57 6.23
C SER A 97 23.58 -8.91 5.60
#